data_AF-A0AAJ1FTH7-F1
#
_entry.id   AF-A0AAJ1FTH7-F1
#
_cell.length_a   1.000
_cell.length_b   1.000
_cell.length_c   1.000
_cell.angle_alpha   90.00
_cell.angle_beta   90.00
_cell.angle_gamma   90.00
#
_symmetry.space_group_name_H-M   'P 1'
#
loop_
_entity.id
_entity.type
_entity.pdbx_description
1 polymer ?
#
loop_
_entity_poly.entity_id
_entity_poly.type
_entity_poly.pdbx_seq_one_letter_code
_entity_poly.pdbx_strand_id
1 'polypeptide(L)'
;MANSEIVPFSEIVTSKIDLNQAVAQGQEMTDTLKKMGIKEATFDSGAYYKHDHESQTTTLAADGILMRQSPHTTTVIFRNEGSTEQQALEELNAGSLTQKTLGAFSGVSQQRASELLQIEKE
;
A
#
# COMPACT_ATOMS: atom_id res chain seq x y z
N MET A 1 -10.76 28.31 21.05
CA MET A 1 -10.06 27.03 21.27
C MET A 1 -11.08 25.95 20.97
N ALA A 2 -10.93 25.22 19.86
CA ALA A 2 -11.86 24.15 19.51
C ALA A 2 -11.57 22.94 20.41
N ASN A 3 -12.59 22.47 21.11
CA ASN A 3 -12.52 21.33 22.00
C ASN A 3 -12.53 20.08 21.12
N SER A 4 -11.36 19.47 20.89
CA SER A 4 -11.24 18.23 20.11
C SER A 4 -11.73 17.07 20.98
N GLU A 5 -13.02 16.78 20.89
CA GLU A 5 -13.63 15.61 21.53
C GLU A 5 -12.95 14.35 20.99
N ILE A 6 -12.28 13.62 21.89
CA ILE A 6 -11.59 12.37 21.54
C ILE A 6 -12.68 11.32 21.30
N VAL A 7 -12.94 11.03 20.03
CA VAL A 7 -13.88 9.96 19.64
C VAL A 7 -13.21 8.58 19.79
N PRO A 8 -13.94 7.55 20.25
CA PRO A 8 -13.44 6.18 20.30
C PRO A 8 -12.95 5.72 18.92
N PHE A 9 -11.88 4.91 18.89
CA PHE A 9 -11.28 4.42 17.64
C PHE A 9 -12.28 3.68 16.73
N SER A 10 -13.29 3.05 17.33
CA SER A 10 -14.41 2.37 16.66
C SER A 10 -15.37 3.31 15.93
N GLU A 11 -15.35 4.60 16.26
CA GLU A 11 -16.26 5.64 15.77
C GLU A 11 -15.54 6.67 14.89
N ILE A 12 -14.24 6.48 14.65
CA ILE A 12 -13.47 7.29 13.71
C ILE A 12 -13.96 6.97 12.29
N VAL A 13 -14.82 7.83 11.75
CA VAL A 13 -15.02 7.94 10.31
C VAL A 13 -13.77 8.58 9.75
N THR A 14 -12.89 7.74 9.22
CA THR A 14 -11.59 8.14 8.68
C THR A 14 -11.76 9.16 7.56
N SER A 15 -10.99 10.23 7.67
CA SER A 15 -10.97 11.43 6.84
C SER A 15 -11.16 11.19 5.34
N LYS A 16 -12.19 11.78 4.72
CA LYS A 16 -12.42 12.01 3.26
C LYS A 16 -12.25 10.83 2.27
N ILE A 17 -11.62 9.72 2.64
CA ILE A 17 -11.39 8.49 1.91
C ILE A 17 -12.19 7.43 2.66
N ASP A 18 -13.22 6.89 2.02
CA ASP A 18 -13.97 5.76 2.56
C ASP A 18 -13.06 4.51 2.53
N LEU A 19 -12.49 4.18 3.69
CA LEU A 19 -11.60 3.03 3.84
C LEU A 19 -12.28 1.72 3.47
N ASN A 20 -13.59 1.60 3.72
CA ASN A 20 -14.32 0.39 3.35
C ASN A 20 -14.41 0.27 1.83
N GLN A 21 -14.62 1.39 1.13
CA GLN A 21 -14.62 1.42 -0.32
C GLN A 21 -13.25 1.09 -0.91
N ALA A 22 -12.17 1.64 -0.35
CA ALA A 22 -10.81 1.35 -0.81
C ALA A 22 -10.44 -0.14 -0.61
N VAL A 23 -10.80 -0.72 0.53
CA VAL A 23 -10.63 -2.16 0.82
C VAL A 23 -11.43 -3.00 -0.17
N ALA A 24 -12.71 -2.67 -0.40
CA ALA A 24 -13.58 -3.41 -1.30
C ALA A 24 -13.06 -3.39 -2.75
N GLN A 25 -12.65 -2.23 -3.25
CA GLN A 25 -12.06 -2.10 -4.59
C GLN A 25 -10.73 -2.85 -4.72
N GLY A 26 -9.87 -2.74 -3.70
CA GLY A 26 -8.61 -3.50 -3.66
C GLY A 26 -8.85 -5.01 -3.69
N GLN A 27 -9.81 -5.50 -2.90
CA GLN A 27 -10.21 -6.91 -2.89
C GLN A 27 -10.71 -7.37 -4.25
N GLU A 28 -11.66 -6.64 -4.84
CA GLU A 28 -12.22 -6.97 -6.16
C GLU A 28 -11.14 -7.02 -7.25
N MET A 29 -10.23 -6.04 -7.26
CA MET A 29 -9.10 -6.01 -8.18
C MET A 29 -8.18 -7.22 -7.97
N THR A 30 -7.78 -7.50 -6.73
CA THR A 30 -6.90 -8.64 -6.44
C THR A 30 -7.54 -9.97 -6.83
N ASP A 31 -8.83 -10.16 -6.56
CA ASP A 31 -9.54 -11.39 -6.89
C ASP A 31 -9.70 -11.57 -8.39
N THR A 32 -9.93 -10.48 -9.13
CA THR A 32 -9.97 -10.51 -10.59
C THR A 32 -8.62 -10.95 -11.17
N LEU A 33 -7.52 -10.32 -10.71
CA LEU A 33 -6.17 -10.65 -11.19
C LEU A 33 -5.77 -12.09 -10.82
N LYS A 34 -6.11 -12.56 -9.61
CA LYS A 34 -5.92 -13.96 -9.19
C LYS A 34 -6.69 -14.93 -10.10
N LYS A 35 -7.97 -14.66 -10.38
CA LYS A 35 -8.81 -15.51 -11.25
C LYS A 35 -8.26 -15.58 -12.68
N MET A 36 -7.62 -14.51 -13.15
CA MET A 36 -6.92 -14.48 -14.44
C MET A 36 -5.59 -15.24 -14.42
N GLY A 37 -5.14 -15.75 -13.27
CA GLY A 37 -3.85 -16.43 -13.13
C GLY A 37 -2.65 -15.48 -13.18
N ILE A 38 -2.86 -14.17 -12.97
CA ILE A 38 -1.79 -13.18 -12.96
C ILE A 38 -1.02 -13.33 -11.64
N LYS A 39 0.29 -13.54 -11.75
CA LYS A 39 1.20 -13.62 -10.60
C LYS A 39 1.83 -12.28 -10.24
N GLU A 40 2.09 -11.43 -11.22
CA GLU A 40 2.69 -10.12 -11.04
C GLU A 40 2.24 -9.21 -12.18
N ALA A 41 1.90 -7.97 -11.86
CA ALA A 41 1.55 -6.94 -12.84
C ALA A 41 2.06 -5.57 -12.39
N THR A 42 2.55 -4.79 -13.34
CA THR A 42 2.84 -3.36 -13.17
C THR A 42 1.94 -2.62 -14.14
N PHE A 43 1.17 -1.67 -13.64
CA PHE A 43 0.21 -0.89 -14.42
C PHE A 43 0.82 0.44 -14.83
N ASP A 44 0.37 1.01 -15.94
CA ASP A 44 0.83 2.33 -16.41
C ASP A 44 0.55 3.45 -15.41
N SER A 45 -0.43 3.25 -14.51
CA SER A 45 -0.71 4.14 -13.38
C SER A 45 0.37 4.13 -12.29
N GLY A 46 1.39 3.26 -12.40
CA GLY A 46 2.40 3.03 -11.37
C GLY A 46 1.97 2.03 -10.30
N ALA A 47 0.72 1.54 -10.34
CA ALA A 47 0.28 0.50 -9.43
C ALA A 47 1.04 -0.82 -9.67
N TYR A 48 1.23 -1.56 -8.59
CA TYR A 48 1.91 -2.85 -8.59
C TYR A 48 1.07 -3.90 -7.91
N TYR A 49 0.96 -5.05 -8.54
CA TYR A 49 0.30 -6.22 -8.01
C TYR A 49 1.26 -7.39 -8.01
N LYS A 50 1.22 -8.19 -6.94
CA LYS A 50 1.90 -9.48 -6.85
C LYS A 50 1.06 -10.46 -6.06
N HIS A 51 0.96 -11.69 -6.55
CA HIS A 51 0.46 -12.84 -5.82
C HIS A 51 1.54 -13.91 -5.70
N ASP A 52 1.86 -14.26 -4.46
CA ASP A 52 2.78 -15.31 -4.12
C ASP A 52 2.00 -16.57 -3.75
N HIS A 53 2.16 -17.61 -4.57
CA HIS A 53 1.48 -18.88 -4.37
C HIS A 53 2.08 -19.71 -3.22
N GLU A 54 3.34 -19.50 -2.85
CA GLU A 54 3.98 -20.24 -1.75
C GLU A 54 3.44 -19.73 -0.42
N SER A 55 3.45 -18.42 -0.24
CA SER A 55 2.96 -17.78 0.99
C SER A 55 1.47 -17.46 0.98
N GLN A 56 0.78 -17.72 -0.13
CA GLN A 56 -0.62 -17.33 -0.37
C GLN A 56 -0.88 -15.84 -0.08
N THR A 57 0.14 -15.02 -0.27
CA THR A 57 0.11 -13.59 0.02
C THR A 57 -0.14 -12.82 -1.27
N THR A 58 -1.03 -11.83 -1.19
CA THR A 58 -1.30 -10.90 -2.29
C THR A 58 -1.00 -9.49 -1.86
N THR A 59 -0.27 -8.78 -2.70
CA THR A 59 0.11 -7.40 -2.47
C THR A 59 -0.41 -6.56 -3.62
N LEU A 60 -1.07 -5.46 -3.29
CA LEU A 60 -1.46 -4.40 -4.21
C LEU A 60 -0.95 -3.08 -3.64
N ALA A 61 -0.13 -2.37 -4.40
CA ALA A 61 0.44 -1.10 -4.01
C ALA A 61 0.17 -0.06 -5.10
N ALA A 62 -0.13 1.16 -4.69
CA ALA A 62 -0.25 2.33 -5.54
C ALA A 62 0.13 3.56 -4.71
N ASP A 63 0.19 4.74 -5.33
CA ASP A 63 0.64 5.96 -4.65
C ASP A 63 -0.11 6.19 -3.33
N GLY A 64 0.63 6.15 -2.22
CA GLY A 64 0.13 6.39 -0.88
C GLY A 64 -0.77 5.30 -0.29
N ILE A 65 -0.99 4.18 -0.99
CA ILE A 65 -1.82 3.06 -0.50
C ILE A 65 -1.16 1.70 -0.75
N LEU A 66 -1.14 0.88 0.29
CA LEU A 66 -0.68 -0.50 0.22
C LEU A 66 -1.73 -1.41 0.85
N MET A 67 -2.16 -2.43 0.10
CA MET A 67 -2.96 -3.53 0.61
C MET A 67 -2.15 -4.81 0.54
N ARG A 68 -2.12 -5.55 1.65
CA ARG A 68 -1.56 -6.89 1.74
C ARG A 68 -2.59 -7.84 2.31
N GLN A 69 -2.90 -8.88 1.55
CA GLN A 69 -3.76 -9.98 1.96
C GLN A 69 -2.89 -11.20 2.23
N SER A 70 -2.87 -11.65 3.48
CA SER A 70 -2.29 -12.92 3.93
C SER A 70 -3.42 -13.91 4.19
N PRO A 71 -3.13 -15.22 4.41
CA PRO A 71 -4.17 -16.23 4.61
C PRO A 71 -5.20 -15.93 5.72
N HIS A 72 -4.80 -15.16 6.73
CA HIS A 72 -5.63 -14.89 7.92
C HIS A 72 -5.80 -13.40 8.23
N THR A 73 -5.13 -12.52 7.50
CA THR A 73 -5.14 -11.08 7.78
C THR A 73 -5.13 -10.26 6.50
N THR A 74 -5.82 -9.13 6.52
CA THR A 74 -5.65 -8.08 5.51
C THR A 74 -5.14 -6.84 6.20
N THR A 75 -4.02 -6.32 5.74
CA THR A 75 -3.43 -5.07 6.21
C THR A 75 -3.57 -4.04 5.11
N VAL A 76 -4.12 -2.87 5.46
CA VAL A 76 -4.13 -1.70 4.58
C VAL A 76 -3.36 -0.59 5.25
N ILE A 77 -2.44 0.01 4.49
CA ILE A 77 -1.59 1.09 4.94
C ILE A 77 -1.82 2.28 4.03
N PHE A 78 -2.02 3.44 4.64
CA PHE A 78 -2.16 4.72 3.97
C PHE A 78 -1.04 5.64 4.40
N ARG A 79 -0.49 6.38 3.45
CA ARG A 79 0.31 7.55 3.79
C ARG A 79 -0.61 8.62 4.35
N ASN A 80 -0.31 9.08 5.56
CA ASN A 80 -1.08 10.15 6.18
C ASN A 80 -0.98 11.45 5.37
N GLU A 81 -2.05 12.25 5.38
CA GLU A 81 -2.05 13.56 4.75
C GLU A 81 -0.97 14.45 5.37
N GLY A 82 -0.16 15.10 4.52
CA GLY A 82 0.96 15.93 4.96
C GLY A 82 2.27 15.17 5.24
N SER A 83 2.27 13.84 5.24
CA SER A 83 3.49 13.04 5.30
C SER A 83 4.18 12.97 3.95
N THR A 84 5.52 13.01 3.96
CA THR A 84 6.31 12.80 2.75
C THR A 84 6.42 11.31 2.40
N GLU A 85 6.77 11.02 1.15
CA GLU A 85 7.11 9.66 0.70
C GLU A 85 8.17 9.02 1.59
N GLN A 86 9.23 9.77 1.89
CA GLN A 86 10.37 9.29 2.69
C GLN A 86 9.94 8.89 4.11
N GLN A 87 9.17 9.74 4.80
CA GLN A 87 8.69 9.44 6.15
C GLN A 87 7.86 8.15 6.18
N ALA A 88 6.96 7.98 5.22
CA ALA A 88 6.12 6.78 5.17
C ALA A 88 6.90 5.53 4.72
N LEU A 89 7.89 5.68 3.85
CA LEU A 89 8.77 4.59 3.45
C LEU A 89 9.65 4.12 4.61
N GLU A 90 10.20 5.02 5.43
CA GLU A 90 11.01 4.68 6.61
C GLU A 90 10.22 3.79 7.60
N GLU A 91 8.93 4.06 7.80
CA GLU A 91 8.05 3.23 8.63
C GLU A 91 7.76 1.85 8.01
N LEU A 92 7.69 1.78 6.68
CA LEU A 92 7.43 0.54 5.93
C LEU A 92 8.68 -0.33 5.72
N ASN A 93 9.88 0.27 5.72
CA ASN A 93 11.15 -0.42 5.46
C ASN A 93 11.54 -1.39 6.59
N ALA A 94 10.76 -1.46 7.67
CA ALA A 94 10.94 -2.36 8.79
C ALA A 94 10.61 -3.85 8.51
N GLY A 95 10.11 -4.23 7.31
CA GLY A 95 10.07 -5.66 6.95
C GLY A 95 9.27 -6.09 5.71
N SER A 96 9.75 -7.20 5.10
CA SER A 96 9.10 -8.13 4.15
C SER A 96 8.51 -7.60 2.82
N LEU A 97 8.49 -6.29 2.59
CA LEU A 97 8.00 -5.71 1.34
C LEU A 97 9.10 -5.65 0.28
N THR A 98 8.73 -5.87 -0.98
CA THR A 98 9.69 -5.81 -2.09
C THR A 98 9.95 -4.36 -2.52
N GLN A 99 11.10 -4.09 -3.14
CA GLN A 99 11.40 -2.77 -3.71
C GLN A 99 10.35 -2.28 -4.71
N LYS A 100 9.75 -3.18 -5.50
CA LYS A 100 8.65 -2.85 -6.42
C LYS A 100 7.40 -2.41 -5.68
N THR A 101 7.11 -3.03 -4.54
CA THR A 101 5.98 -2.67 -3.67
C THR A 101 6.21 -1.29 -3.06
N LEU A 102 7.40 -1.05 -2.51
CA LEU A 102 7.78 0.24 -1.94
C LEU A 102 7.75 1.35 -2.99
N GLY A 103 8.26 1.08 -4.19
CA GLY A 103 8.25 2.04 -5.29
C GLY A 103 6.86 2.40 -5.78
N ALA A 104 5.96 1.41 -5.89
CA ALA A 104 4.56 1.69 -6.21
C ALA A 104 3.85 2.46 -5.08
N PHE A 105 4.15 2.11 -3.82
CA PHE A 105 3.61 2.84 -2.66
C PHE A 105 4.09 4.28 -2.58
N SER A 106 5.33 4.58 -2.98
CA SER A 106 5.84 5.94 -3.01
C SER A 106 5.24 6.79 -4.14
N GLY A 107 4.56 6.20 -5.11
CA GLY A 107 3.94 6.94 -6.22
C GLY A 107 4.92 7.41 -7.29
N VAL A 108 6.19 7.02 -7.16
CA VAL A 108 7.25 7.31 -8.12
C VAL A 108 7.46 6.12 -9.05
N SER A 109 7.88 6.39 -10.29
CA SER A 109 8.25 5.34 -11.24
C SER A 109 9.32 4.41 -10.62
N GLN A 110 9.34 3.11 -11.02
CA GLN A 110 10.30 2.13 -10.49
C GLN A 110 11.77 2.61 -10.56
N GLN A 111 12.12 3.43 -11.55
CA GLN A 111 13.45 4.04 -11.67
C GLN A 111 13.75 5.02 -10.52
N ARG A 112 12.79 5.89 -10.18
CA ARG A 112 12.96 6.90 -9.12
C ARG A 112 12.90 6.30 -7.72
N ALA A 113 12.10 5.25 -7.52
CA ALA A 113 12.13 4.46 -6.29
C ALA A 113 13.49 3.78 -6.05
N SER A 114 14.15 3.30 -7.12
CA SER A 114 15.51 2.75 -7.03
C SER A 114 16.56 3.81 -6.70
N GLU A 115 16.40 5.06 -7.16
CA GLU A 115 17.30 6.17 -6.83
C GLU A 115 17.15 6.60 -5.35
N LEU A 116 15.92 6.68 -4.83
CA LEU A 116 15.66 7.02 -3.43
C LEU A 116 16.27 5.99 -2.45
N LEU A 117 16.24 4.70 -2.80
CA LEU A 117 16.83 3.62 -2.00
C LEU A 117 18.35 3.50 -2.14
N GLN A 118 18.97 4.15 -3.15
CA GLN A 118 20.42 4.18 -3.32
C GLN A 118 21.09 5.32 -2.54
N ILE A 119 20.35 6.40 -2.26
CA ILE A 119 20.84 7.52 -1.42
C ILE A 119 21.14 7.05 0.02
N GLU A 120 20.52 5.97 0.50
CA GLU A 120 20.82 5.37 1.81
C GLU A 120 22.16 4.59 1.88
N LYS A 121 22.90 4.43 0.77
CA LYS A 121 24.18 3.68 0.75
C LYS A 121 25.44 4.54 0.64
N GLU A 122 25.31 5.86 0.62
CA GLU A 122 26.42 6.83 0.70
C GLU A 122 26.35 7.66 1.98
#